data_AF-A0A9D7BCQ9-F1
#
_entry.id   AF-A0A9D7BCQ9-F1
#
_cell.length_a   1.000
_cell.length_b   1.000
_cell.length_c   1.000
_cell.angle_alpha   90.00
_cell.angle_beta   90.00
_cell.angle_gamma   90.00
#
_symmetry.space_group_name_H-M   'P 1'
#
loop_
_entity.id
_entity.type
_entity.pdbx_description
1 polymer ?
#
loop_
_entity_poly.entity_id
_entity_poly.type
_entity_poly.pdbx_seq_one_letter_code
_entity_poly.pdbx_strand_id
1 'polypeptide(L)' 'MPQERGDQLFVSLSSVAEGVQTVNVDIYDAFGKRVSARTIAVQDGYLNTVLDLNGELANGVYMVNIAAGAKTCT' A
#
# COMPACT_ATOMS: atom_id res chain seq x y z
N MET A 1 2.50 -17.87 21.45
CA MET A 1 3.14 -16.55 21.27
C MET A 1 2.44 -15.87 20.10
N PRO A 2 1.82 -14.69 20.24
CA PRO A 2 1.29 -13.98 19.08
C PRO A 2 2.49 -13.45 18.29
N GLN A 3 2.56 -13.82 17.02
CA GLN A 3 3.59 -13.32 16.10
C GLN A 3 3.05 -12.02 15.53
N GLU A 4 3.54 -10.89 16.05
CA GLU A 4 3.31 -9.57 15.45
C GLU A 4 3.82 -9.67 14.00
N ARG A 5 2.89 -9.74 13.04
CA ARG A 5 3.19 -9.82 11.60
C ARG A 5 3.66 -8.44 11.11
N GLY A 6 4.78 -7.95 11.62
CA GLY A 6 5.40 -6.68 11.19
C GLY A 6 5.75 -6.66 9.70
N ASP A 7 5.72 -7.82 9.04
CA ASP A 7 6.12 -8.00 7.65
C ASP A 7 4.95 -7.91 6.67
N GLN A 8 3.71 -7.70 7.11
CA GLN A 8 2.55 -7.68 6.21
C GLN A 8 1.71 -6.42 6.41
N LEU A 9 1.52 -5.67 5.31
CA LEU A 9 0.61 -4.55 5.26
C LEU A 9 -0.68 -4.96 4.56
N PHE A 10 -1.79 -4.90 5.29
CA PHE A 10 -3.13 -5.13 4.75
C PHE A 10 -3.67 -3.81 4.20
N VAL A 11 -3.95 -3.77 2.89
CA VAL A 11 -4.52 -2.61 2.22
C VAL A 11 -5.92 -2.98 1.73
N SER A 12 -6.91 -2.21 2.17
CA SER A 12 -8.30 -2.39 1.77
C SER A 12 -8.92 -1.05 1.38
N LEU A 13 -9.47 -0.97 0.17
CA LEU A 13 -10.28 0.15 -0.30
C LEU A 13 -11.70 -0.37 -0.56
N SER A 14 -12.64 0.17 0.21
CA SER A 14 -14.07 -0.23 0.18
C SER A 14 -14.82 0.34 -1.03
N SER A 15 -14.26 1.29 -1.74
CA SER A 15 -14.80 1.80 -2.99
C SER A 15 -13.69 2.46 -3.78
N VAL A 16 -13.51 2.03 -5.02
CA VAL A 16 -12.62 2.68 -5.98
C VAL A 16 -13.48 3.31 -7.07
N ALA A 17 -13.14 4.54 -7.47
CA ALA A 17 -13.91 5.29 -8.44
C ALA A 17 -14.04 4.53 -9.78
N GLU A 18 -15.20 4.65 -10.42
CA GLU A 18 -15.48 3.99 -11.69
C GLU A 18 -14.45 4.40 -12.77
N GLY A 19 -13.94 3.42 -13.51
CA GLY A 19 -12.88 3.62 -14.51
C GLY A 19 -11.45 3.56 -13.98
N VAL A 20 -11.23 3.51 -12.65
CA VAL A 20 -9.90 3.24 -12.08
C VAL A 20 -9.62 1.73 -12.11
N GLN A 21 -8.61 1.36 -12.88
CA GLN A 21 -8.22 -0.05 -13.06
C GLN A 21 -7.08 -0.47 -12.13
N THR A 22 -6.29 0.49 -11.66
CA THR A 22 -5.11 0.24 -10.85
C THR A 22 -4.97 1.26 -9.72
N VAL A 23 -4.35 0.80 -8.64
CA VAL A 23 -3.96 1.60 -7.48
C VAL A 23 -2.46 1.47 -7.31
N ASN A 24 -1.78 2.60 -7.12
CA ASN A 24 -0.38 2.65 -6.75
C ASN A 24 -0.26 2.76 -5.23
N VAL A 25 0.63 1.96 -4.66
CA VAL A 25 1.00 2.00 -3.25
C VAL A 25 2.50 2.24 -3.19
N ASP A 26 2.90 3.42 -2.70
CA ASP A 26 4.28 3.78 -2.44
C ASP A 26 4.52 3.85 -0.93
N ILE A 27 5.63 3.27 -0.47
CA ILE A 27 6.02 3.28 0.94
C ILE A 27 7.32 4.08 1.06
N TYR A 28 7.35 5.02 2.00
CA TYR A 28 8.49 5.88 2.30
C TYR A 28 8.93 5.68 3.74
N ASP A 29 10.24 5.72 3.99
CA ASP A 29 10.78 5.78 5.36
C ASP A 29 10.58 7.18 5.99
N ALA A 30 10.92 7.31 7.27
CA ALA A 30 10.82 8.57 8.00
C ALA A 30 11.66 9.72 7.42
N PHE A 31 12.62 9.44 6.53
CA PHE A 31 13.43 10.44 5.84
C PHE A 31 12.88 10.78 4.44
N GLY A 32 11.76 10.18 4.03
CA GLY A 32 11.14 10.39 2.73
C GLY A 32 11.77 9.59 1.60
N LYS A 33 12.64 8.62 1.88
CA LYS A 33 13.16 7.71 0.86
C LYS A 33 12.11 6.66 0.54
N ARG A 34 11.78 6.49 -0.75
CA ARG A 34 10.89 5.42 -1.19
C ARG A 34 11.56 4.06 -1.02
N VAL A 35 10.97 3.20 -0.20
CA VAL A 35 11.47 1.85 0.10
C VAL A 35 10.73 0.76 -0.66
N SER A 36 9.48 1.01 -1.08
CA SER A 36 8.68 0.07 -1.87
C SER A 36 7.69 0.81 -2.77
N ALA A 37 7.37 0.24 -3.92
CA ALA A 37 6.37 0.76 -4.85
C ALA A 37 5.66 -0.42 -5.53
N ARG A 38 4.33 -0.43 -5.50
CA ARG A 38 3.52 -1.49 -6.10
C ARG A 38 2.32 -0.92 -6.84
N THR A 39 2.04 -1.48 -8.01
CA THR A 39 0.81 -1.22 -8.76
C THR A 39 -0.08 -2.44 -8.65
N ILE A 40 -1.32 -2.24 -8.20
CA ILE A 40 -2.25 -3.31 -7.86
C ILE A 40 -3.53 -3.11 -8.67
N ALA A 41 -3.97 -4.17 -9.34
CA ALA A 41 -5.22 -4.14 -10.10
C ALA A 41 -6.42 -4.08 -9.15
N VAL A 42 -7.39 -3.23 -9.48
CA VAL A 42 -8.68 -3.14 -8.80
C VAL A 42 -9.57 -4.27 -9.30
N GLN A 43 -10.24 -4.97 -8.39
CA GLN A 43 -11.14 -6.07 -8.72
C GLN A 43 -12.56 -5.70 -8.30
N ASP A 44 -13.48 -5.64 -9.26
CA ASP A 44 -14.90 -5.34 -9.05
C ASP A 44 -15.16 -4.02 -8.29
N GLY A 45 -14.30 -3.02 -8.47
CA GLY A 45 -14.42 -1.72 -7.77
C GLY A 45 -13.91 -1.73 -6.32
N TYR A 46 -13.31 -2.84 -5.90
CA TYR A 46 -12.69 -3.01 -4.59
C TYR A 46 -11.20 -3.32 -4.72
N LEU A 47 -10.46 -3.01 -3.67
CA LEU A 47 -9.10 -3.48 -3.50
C LEU A 47 -9.00 -4.14 -2.13
N ASN A 48 -8.55 -5.40 -2.11
CA ASN A 48 -8.16 -6.07 -0.88
C ASN A 48 -6.89 -6.87 -1.16
N THR A 49 -5.78 -6.45 -0.58
CA THR A 49 -4.47 -7.00 -0.88
C THR A 49 -3.58 -7.01 0.35
N VAL A 50 -2.74 -8.04 0.44
CA VAL A 50 -1.71 -8.15 1.46
C VAL A 50 -0.38 -7.88 0.76
N LEU A 51 0.28 -6.81 1.18
CA LEU A 51 1.62 -6.50 0.74
C LEU A 51 2.61 -7.11 1.72
N ASP A 52 3.32 -8.14 1.27
CA ASP A 52 4.47 -8.65 2.00
C ASP A 52 5.62 -7.64 1.91
N LEU A 53 6.09 -7.19 3.06
CA LEU A 53 7.20 -6.25 3.23
C LEU A 53 8.54 -6.99 3.33
N ASN A 54 8.52 -8.33 3.25
CA ASN A 54 9.66 -9.25 3.24
C ASN A 54 10.63 -9.08 4.42
N GLY A 55 10.20 -8.45 5.53
CA GLY A 55 11.09 -8.05 6.62
C GLY A 55 12.19 -7.06 6.20
N GLU A 56 12.06 -6.42 5.03
CA GLU A 56 13.04 -5.47 4.49
C GLU A 56 12.96 -4.10 5.18
N LEU A 57 11.89 -3.86 5.95
CA LEU A 57 11.72 -2.63 6.70
C LEU A 57 12.40 -2.74 8.06
N ALA A 58 13.33 -1.83 8.31
CA ALA A 58 13.88 -1.63 9.65
C ALA A 58 12.78 -1.21 10.64
N ASN A 59 13.01 -1.41 11.93
CA ASN A 59 12.11 -0.86 12.94
C ASN A 59 12.04 0.66 12.81
N GLY A 60 10.85 1.20 12.55
CA GLY A 60 10.69 2.62 12.31
C GLY A 60 9.29 3.01 11.86
N VAL A 61 9.11 4.31 11.64
CA VAL A 61 7.89 4.88 11.09
C VAL A 61 8.00 4.95 9.57
N TYR A 62 6.94 4.55 8.89
CA TYR A 62 6.82 4.57 7.44
C TYR A 62 5.55 5.31 7.03
N MET A 63 5.64 6.05 5.93
CA MET A 63 4.49 6.69 5.30
C MET A 63 4.05 5.84 4.11
N VAL A 64 2.76 5.51 4.07
CA VAL A 64 2.15 4.80 2.94
C VAL A 64 1.32 5.80 2.15
N ASN A 65 1.65 5.96 0.87
CA ASN A 65 0.88 6.74 -0.08
C ASN A 65 0.08 5.80 -0.98
N ILE A 66 -1.23 6.03 -1.09
CA ILE A 66 -2.15 5.23 -1.90
C ILE A 66 -2.80 6.17 -2.92
N ALA A 67 -2.56 5.92 -4.21
CA ALA A 67 -3.11 6.70 -5.30
C ALA A 67 -3.96 5.81 -6.21
N ALA A 68 -5.24 6.15 -6.35
CA ALA A 68 -6.19 5.43 -7.19
C ALA A 68 -6.37 6.18 -8.53
N GLY A 69 -5.92 5.58 -9.63
CA GLY A 69 -5.84 6.28 -10.92
C GLY A 69 -4.86 7.46 -10.89
N ALA A 70 -5.05 8.45 -11.76
CA ALA A 70 -4.19 9.63 -11.82
C ALA A 70 -4.40 10.64 -10.66
N LYS A 71 -5.22 10.29 -9.65
CA LYS A 71 -5.51 11.18 -8.52
C LYS A 71 -4.71 10.72 -7.29
N THR A 72 -3.68 11.49 -6.97
CA THR A 72 -3.01 11.45 -5.67
C THR A 72 -3.89 12.19 -4.67
N CYS A 73 -4.35 11.52 -3.61
CA CYS A 73 -4.93 12.20 -2.45
C CYS A 73 -3.80 12.55 -1.49
N THR A 74 -3.47 13.84 -1.38
CA THR A 74 -2.55 14.43 -0.39
C THR A 74 -3.31 15.06 0.75
#